data_AF-A0A927LL76-F1
#
_entry.id   AF-A0A927LL76-F1
#
_cell.length_a   1.000
_cell.length_b   1.000
_cell.length_c   1.000
_cell.angle_alpha   90.00
_cell.angle_beta   90.00
_cell.angle_gamma   90.00
#
_symmetry.space_group_name_H-M   'P 1'
#
loop_
_entity.id
_entity.type
_entity.pdbx_description
1 polymer ?
#
loop_
_entity_poly.entity_id
_entity_poly.type
_entity_poly.pdbx_seq_one_letter_code
_entity_poly.pdbx_strand_id
1 'polypeptide(L)'
;MIDLTNNFHKIGISNSPKYREFTLQSEKPTIELLASKKFINRKIAKSFENALHSAYSDKRLRGEWFNLDEAEINEIVYTLNN
;
A
#
# COMPACT_ATOMS: atom_id res chain seq x y z
N MET A 1 0.18 1.80 2.75
CA MET A 1 0.77 2.81 3.65
C MET A 1 0.39 4.19 3.13
N ILE A 2 0.40 5.22 3.97
CA ILE A 2 0.16 6.63 3.62
C ILE A 2 1.37 7.47 4.05
N ASP A 3 1.70 8.52 3.30
CA ASP A 3 2.61 9.60 3.76
C ASP A 3 1.76 10.82 4.14
N LEU A 4 1.68 11.11 5.44
CA LEU A 4 0.83 12.19 5.97
C LEU A 4 1.26 13.61 5.54
N THR A 5 2.44 13.77 4.92
CA THR A 5 2.86 15.09 4.40
C THR A 5 2.14 15.49 3.11
N ASN A 6 1.74 14.51 2.30
CA ASN A 6 1.20 14.72 0.97
C ASN A 6 -0.05 13.86 0.67
N ASN A 7 -0.46 13.02 1.61
CA ASN A 7 -1.56 12.06 1.48
C ASN A 7 -1.40 11.09 0.30
N PHE A 8 -0.18 10.82 -0.15
CA PHE A 8 0.07 9.79 -1.14
C PHE A 8 0.14 8.42 -0.49
N HIS A 9 -0.26 7.42 -1.26
CA HIS A 9 -0.47 6.07 -0.78
C HIS A 9 0.50 5.10 -1.45
N LYS A 10 1.13 4.26 -0.64
CA LYS A 10 2.03 3.20 -1.11
C LYS A 10 1.34 1.85 -1.09
N ILE A 11 1.34 1.17 -2.24
CA ILE A 11 0.85 -0.20 -2.40
C ILE A 11 2.05 -1.12 -2.63
N GLY A 12 2.32 -2.04 -1.70
CA GLY A 12 3.45 -2.95 -1.81
C GLY A 12 3.32 -4.21 -0.96
N ILE A 13 4.10 -5.24 -1.30
CA ILE A 13 4.24 -6.48 -0.51
C ILE A 13 5.49 -6.45 0.39
N SER A 14 5.36 -7.00 1.60
CA SER A 14 6.47 -7.17 2.53
C SER A 14 6.31 -8.47 3.32
N ASN A 15 7.42 -9.09 3.69
CA ASN A 15 7.43 -10.21 4.64
C ASN A 15 7.09 -9.75 6.06
N SER A 16 7.40 -8.48 6.38
CA SER A 16 7.04 -7.84 7.65
C SER A 16 6.63 -6.39 7.38
N PRO A 17 5.32 -6.12 7.20
CA PRO A 17 4.81 -4.76 6.93
C PRO A 17 5.16 -3.76 8.03
N LYS A 18 5.06 -4.16 9.31
CA LYS A 18 5.42 -3.33 10.47
C LYS A 18 6.91 -2.97 10.50
N TYR A 19 7.78 -3.93 10.24
CA TYR A 19 9.22 -3.63 10.16
C TYR A 19 9.52 -2.71 8.97
N ARG A 20 8.83 -2.91 7.84
CA ARG A 20 8.98 -2.07 6.65
C ARG A 20 8.56 -0.63 6.91
N GLU A 21 7.48 -0.42 7.66
CA GLU A 21 7.05 0.90 8.14
C GLU A 21 8.15 1.56 8.96
N PHE A 22 8.70 0.88 9.97
CA PHE A 22 9.78 1.43 10.81
C PHE A 22 11.01 1.86 9.99
N THR A 23 11.42 1.05 9.00
CA THR A 23 12.51 1.42 8.10
C THR A 23 12.19 2.68 7.28
N LEU A 24 10.96 2.81 6.78
CA LEU A 24 10.54 4.00 6.03
C LEU A 24 10.43 5.24 6.94
N GLN A 25 9.94 5.05 8.17
CA GLN A 25 9.86 6.11 9.18
C GLN A 25 11.22 6.66 9.59
N SER A 26 12.29 5.86 9.46
CA SER A 26 13.67 6.32 9.71
C SER A 26 14.10 7.43 8.73
N GLU A 27 13.53 7.46 7.53
CA GLU A 27 13.75 8.53 6.54
C GLU A 27 12.62 9.57 6.56
N LYS A 28 11.37 9.10 6.71
CA LYS A 28 10.15 9.92 6.70
C LYS A 28 9.19 9.46 7.80
N PRO A 29 9.25 10.06 9.01
CA PRO A 29 8.43 9.65 10.16
C PRO A 29 6.92 9.72 9.95
N THR A 30 6.46 10.46 8.93
CA THR A 30 5.05 10.66 8.58
C THR A 30 4.44 9.49 7.81
N ILE A 31 5.19 8.42 7.55
CA ILE A 31 4.68 7.24 6.86
C ILE A 31 3.99 6.31 7.85
N GLU A 32 2.75 5.93 7.56
CA GLU A 32 1.94 5.04 8.41
C GLU A 32 1.35 3.86 7.63
N LEU A 33 1.25 2.71 8.29
CA LEU A 33 0.61 1.50 7.77
C LEU A 33 -0.91 1.54 7.96
N LEU A 34 -1.63 1.85 6.88
CA LEU A 34 -3.10 1.81 6.87
C LEU A 34 -3.70 0.40 6.99
N ALA A 35 -3.21 -0.54 6.17
CA ALA A 35 -3.72 -1.90 6.12
C ALA A 35 -2.68 -2.89 5.59
N SER A 36 -2.81 -4.15 6.00
CA SER A 36 -2.00 -5.25 5.48
C SER A 36 -2.74 -6.59 5.61
N LYS A 37 -2.64 -7.45 4.59
CA LYS A 37 -3.20 -8.81 4.60
C LYS A 37 -2.08 -9.84 4.48
N LYS A 38 -2.16 -10.92 5.26
CA LYS A 38 -1.28 -12.08 5.11
C LYS A 38 -1.83 -12.99 4.03
N PHE A 39 -1.00 -13.35 3.07
CA PHE A 39 -1.31 -14.33 2.03
C PHE A 39 -0.57 -15.65 2.27
N ILE A 40 -1.10 -16.74 1.73
CA ILE A 40 -0.52 -18.09 1.86
C ILE A 40 0.89 -18.14 1.26
N ASN A 41 1.10 -17.48 0.13
CA ASN A 41 2.39 -17.43 -0.53
C ASN A 41 2.63 -16.07 -1.23
N ARG A 42 3.90 -15.82 -1.55
CA ARG A 42 4.35 -14.58 -2.20
C ARG A 42 3.77 -14.39 -3.60
N LYS A 43 3.48 -15.48 -4.33
CA LYS A 43 2.92 -15.40 -5.69
C LYS A 43 1.51 -14.82 -5.68
N ILE A 44 0.67 -15.21 -4.71
CA ILE A 44 -0.67 -14.65 -4.52
C ILE A 44 -0.56 -13.17 -4.15
N ALA A 45 0.28 -12.83 -3.16
CA ALA A 45 0.49 -11.44 -2.76
C ALA A 45 0.94 -10.55 -3.94
N LYS A 46 1.87 -11.05 -4.76
CA LYS A 46 2.36 -10.34 -5.95
C LYS A 46 1.28 -10.17 -7.02
N SER A 47 0.41 -11.16 -7.18
CA SER A 47 -0.70 -11.08 -8.14
C SER A 47 -1.72 -10.02 -7.70
N PHE A 48 -2.04 -9.95 -6.40
CA PHE A 48 -2.89 -8.90 -5.83
C PHE A 48 -2.26 -7.51 -5.97
N GLU A 49 -0.95 -7.37 -5.66
CA GLU A 49 -0.23 -6.10 -5.83
C GLU A 49 -0.27 -5.62 -7.29
N ASN A 50 0.03 -6.51 -8.25
CA ASN A 50 -0.02 -6.18 -9.67
C ASN A 50 -1.43 -5.79 -10.12
N ALA A 51 -2.47 -6.46 -9.62
CA ALA A 51 -3.85 -6.13 -9.92
C ALA A 51 -4.21 -4.73 -9.43
N LEU A 52 -3.86 -4.40 -8.18
CA LEU A 52 -4.07 -3.05 -7.62
C LEU A 52 -3.28 -1.98 -8.38
N HIS A 53 -2.00 -2.26 -8.71
CA HIS A 53 -1.18 -1.34 -9.52
C HIS A 53 -1.77 -1.09 -10.91
N SER A 54 -2.44 -2.09 -11.49
CA SER A 54 -3.09 -1.96 -12.80
C SER A 54 -4.42 -1.20 -12.68
N ALA A 55 -5.22 -1.52 -11.66
CA ALA A 55 -6.51 -0.89 -11.39
C ALA A 55 -6.38 0.63 -11.17
N TYR A 56 -5.33 1.05 -10.46
CA TYR A 56 -5.07 2.47 -10.14
C TYR A 56 -3.88 3.04 -10.93
N SER A 57 -3.62 2.50 -12.12
CA SER A 57 -2.44 2.88 -12.93
C SER A 57 -2.47 4.34 -13.39
N ASP A 58 -3.66 4.90 -13.59
CA ASP A 58 -3.95 6.30 -13.91
C ASP A 58 -3.61 7.25 -12.75
N LYS A 59 -3.70 6.76 -11.51
CA LYS A 59 -3.37 7.50 -10.28
C LYS A 59 -1.94 7.26 -9.80
N ARG A 60 -1.15 6.49 -10.56
CA ARG A 60 0.22 6.15 -10.21
C ARG A 60 1.13 7.38 -10.35
N LEU A 61 1.89 7.65 -9.29
CA LEU A 61 2.89 8.72 -9.27
C LEU A 61 4.26 8.15 -9.66
N ARG A 62 5.08 7.76 -8.68
CA ARG A 62 6.41 7.21 -8.90
C ARG A 62 6.59 5.90 -8.15
N GLY A 63 7.06 4.87 -8.85
CA GLY A 63 7.32 3.56 -8.27
C GLY A 63 6.02 2.93 -7.77
N GLU A 64 5.88 2.81 -6.45
CA GLU A 64 4.74 2.15 -5.78
C GLU A 64 3.81 3.16 -5.09
N TRP A 65 3.95 4.45 -5.40
CA TRP A 65 3.14 5.53 -4.83
C TRP A 65 2.02 5.95 -5.77
N PHE A 66 0.85 6.23 -5.19
CA PHE A 66 -0.41 6.52 -5.87
C PHE A 66 -1.12 7.70 -5.19
N ASN A 67 -1.84 8.49 -5.98
CA ASN A 67 -2.71 9.56 -5.50
C ASN A 67 -4.15 9.06 -5.41
N LEU A 68 -4.44 8.29 -4.36
CA LEU A 68 -5.75 7.69 -4.11
C LEU A 68 -6.61 8.59 -3.23
N ASP A 69 -7.91 8.62 -3.50
CA ASP A 69 -8.89 9.27 -2.63
C ASP A 69 -9.40 8.33 -1.53
N GLU A 70 -10.19 8.89 -0.61
CA GLU A 70 -10.70 8.15 0.55
C GLU A 70 -11.62 6.98 0.15
N ALA A 71 -12.39 7.11 -0.94
CA ALA A 71 -13.30 6.06 -1.38
C ALA A 71 -12.50 4.84 -1.88
N GLU A 72 -11.45 5.08 -2.66
CA GLU A 72 -10.56 4.03 -3.16
C GLU A 72 -9.78 3.35 -2.04
N ILE A 73 -9.31 4.11 -1.05
CA ILE A 73 -8.66 3.54 0.13
C ILE A 73 -9.62 2.62 0.88
N ASN A 74 -10.86 3.06 1.10
CA ASN A 74 -11.87 2.24 1.75
C ASN A 74 -12.19 0.96 0.94
N GLU A 75 -12.24 1.05 -0.39
CA GLU A 75 -12.42 -0.12 -1.27
C GLU A 75 -11.28 -1.13 -1.13
N ILE A 76 -10.02 -0.65 -1.14
CA ILE A 76 -8.84 -1.50 -0.97
C ILE A 76 -8.85 -2.16 0.41
N VAL A 77 -9.10 -1.39 1.47
CA VAL A 77 -9.16 -1.90 2.84
C VAL A 77 -10.27 -2.96 2.99
N TYR A 78 -11.44 -2.70 2.42
CA TYR A 78 -12.55 -3.65 2.40
C TYR A 78 -12.18 -4.96 1.68
N THR A 79 -11.55 -4.85 0.51
CA THR A 79 -11.08 -6.00 -0.29
C THR A 79 -10.01 -6.81 0.44
N LEU A 80 -9.17 -6.17 1.26
CA LEU A 80 -8.17 -6.86 2.06
C LEU A 80 -8.77 -7.58 3.27
N ASN A 81 -9.88 -7.09 3.83
CA ASN A 81 -10.48 -7.66 5.04
C ASN A 81 -11.50 -8.78 4.77
N ASN A 82 -12.06 -8.85 3.56
CA ASN A 82 -12.94 -9.94 3.11
C ASN A 82 -12.18 -11.00 2.29
#